data_AF-A0AAW8QJ04-F1
#
_entry.id   AF-A0AAW8QJ04-F1
#
_cell.length_a   1.000
_cell.length_b   1.000
_cell.length_c   1.000
_cell.angle_alpha   90.00
_cell.angle_beta   90.00
_cell.angle_gamma   90.00
#
_symmetry.space_group_name_H-M   'P 1'
#
loop_
_entity.id
_entity.type
_entity.pdbx_description
1 polymer ?
#
loop_
_entity_poly.entity_id
_entity_poly.type
_entity_poly.pdbx_seq_one_letter_code
_entity_poly.pdbx_strand_id
1 'polypeptide(L)' 'MDSIDADRALIEANGGASALARKLKYQTQRVQNWTVRGIPPKEKLLHPEIFLKKKYRSNAVAA' A
#
# COMPACT_ATOMS: atom_id res chain seq x y z
N MET A 1 -3.36 0.35 10.29
CA MET A 1 -3.36 1.37 9.21
C MET A 1 -4.36 0.84 8.21
N ASP A 2 -5.64 0.95 8.56
CA ASP A 2 -6.68 0.07 8.01
C ASP A 2 -7.91 0.85 7.53
N SER A 3 -7.77 2.16 7.34
CA SER A 3 -8.82 2.97 6.73
C SER A 3 -8.66 3.01 5.21
N ILE A 4 -9.79 3.04 4.51
CA ILE A 4 -9.85 3.15 3.04
C ILE A 4 -9.11 4.41 2.57
N ASP A 5 -9.17 5.51 3.33
CA ASP A 5 -8.46 6.75 3.00
C ASP A 5 -6.93 6.61 3.10
N ALA A 6 -6.43 5.85 4.08
CA ALA A 6 -5.00 5.57 4.18
C ALA A 6 -4.52 4.69 3.01
N ASP A 7 -5.33 3.72 2.61
CA ASP A 7 -5.07 2.88 1.44
C ASP A 7 -5.09 3.70 0.15
N ARG A 8 -6.05 4.61 0.00
CA ARG A 8 -6.11 5.55 -1.13
C ARG A 8 -4.86 6.44 -1.17
N ALA A 9 -4.47 7.03 -0.06
CA ALA A 9 -3.27 7.86 0.02
C ALA A 9 -2.00 7.07 -0.35
N LEU A 10 -1.93 5.79 0.02
CA LEU A 10 -0.82 4.92 -0.34
C LEU A 10 -0.80 4.62 -1.85
N ILE A 11 -1.96 4.39 -2.46
CA ILE A 11 -2.09 4.23 -3.92
C ILE A 11 -1.63 5.51 -4.62
N GLU A 12 -2.07 6.68 -4.17
CA GLU A 12 -1.64 7.98 -4.73
C GLU A 12 -0.13 8.21 -4.57
N ALA A 13 0.45 7.87 -3.42
CA ALA A 13 1.89 7.97 -3.19
C ALA A 13 2.73 7.03 -4.10
N ASN A 14 2.11 6.01 -4.69
CA ASN A 14 2.72 5.13 -5.70
C ASN A 14 2.45 5.59 -7.15
N GLY A 15 1.97 6.83 -7.35
CA GLY A 15 1.66 7.40 -8.67
C GLY A 15 0.24 7.11 -9.16
N GLY A 16 -0.68 6.79 -8.24
CA GLY A 16 -2.08 6.51 -8.53
C GLY A 16 -2.35 5.08 -9.01
N ALA A 17 -3.63 4.76 -9.21
CA ALA A 17 -4.08 3.39 -9.49
C ALA A 17 -3.43 2.79 -10.75
N SER A 18 -3.30 3.57 -11.82
CA SER A 18 -2.69 3.13 -13.08
C SER A 18 -1.20 2.81 -12.95
N ALA A 19 -0.42 3.61 -12.22
CA ALA A 19 1.01 3.38 -12.04
C ALA A 19 1.25 2.17 -11.13
N LEU A 20 0.50 2.08 -10.03
CA LEU A 20 0.58 0.96 -9.12
C LEU A 20 0.16 -0.36 -9.80
N ALA A 21 -0.89 -0.35 -10.63
CA ALA A 21 -1.32 -1.53 -11.38
C ALA A 21 -0.22 -2.05 -12.32
N ARG A 22 0.50 -1.16 -13.03
CA ARG A 22 1.65 -1.56 -13.86
C ARG A 22 2.77 -2.17 -13.02
N LYS A 23 3.08 -1.59 -11.85
CA LYS A 23 4.11 -2.11 -10.93
C LYS A 23 3.77 -3.50 -10.41
N LEU A 24 2.50 -3.74 -10.09
CA LEU A 24 1.99 -5.03 -9.59
C LEU A 24 1.65 -6.04 -10.70
N LYS A 25 1.72 -5.64 -11.98
CA LYS A 25 1.24 -6.42 -13.13
C LYS A 25 -0.24 -6.84 -13.00
N TYR A 26 -1.07 -5.92 -12.51
CA TYR A 26 -2.51 -6.08 -12.40
C TYR A 26 -3.26 -5.18 -13.38
N GLN A 27 -4.56 -5.44 -13.52
CA GLN A 27 -5.47 -4.56 -14.25
C GLN A 27 -5.69 -3.27 -13.46
N THR A 28 -5.69 -2.12 -14.14
CA THR A 28 -5.95 -0.81 -13.52
C THR A 28 -7.28 -0.77 -12.78
N GLN A 29 -8.34 -1.36 -13.34
CA GLN A 29 -9.65 -1.42 -12.69
C GLN A 29 -9.61 -2.12 -11.32
N ARG A 30 -8.79 -3.17 -11.18
CA ARG A 30 -8.60 -3.88 -9.91
C ARG A 30 -8.07 -2.95 -8.83
N VAL A 31 -7.03 -2.18 -9.15
CA VAL A 31 -6.42 -1.22 -8.22
C VAL A 31 -7.32 -0.01 -7.98
N GLN A 32 -8.04 0.46 -9.02
CA GLN A 32 -9.03 1.52 -8.87
C GLN A 32 -10.11 1.14 -7.85
N ASN A 33 -10.58 -0.11 -7.86
CA ASN A 33 -11.55 -0.60 -6.88
C ASN A 33 -11.02 -0.54 -5.44
N TRP A 34 -9.70 -0.66 -5.22
CA TRP A 34 -9.10 -0.54 -3.89
C TRP A 34 -9.18 0.88 -3.32
N THR A 35 -9.26 1.91 -4.17
CA THR A 35 -9.45 3.31 -3.71
C THR A 35 -10.80 3.54 -3.03
N VAL A 36 -11.78 2.65 -3.29
CA VAL A 36 -13.13 2.69 -2.72
C VAL A 36 -13.33 1.61 -1.66
N ARG A 37 -12.78 0.41 -1.85
CA ARG A 37 -13.01 -0.75 -0.98
C ARG A 37 -11.88 -1.03 0.01
N GLY A 38 -10.75 -0.33 -0.11
CA GLY A 38 -9.51 -0.64 0.59
C GLY A 38 -8.67 -1.68 -0.15
N ILE A 39 -7.38 -1.72 0.17
CA ILE A 39 -6.44 -2.70 -0.37
C ILE A 39 -6.63 -4.01 0.43
N PRO A 40 -6.87 -5.16 -0.23
CA PRO A 40 -7.04 -6.42 0.47
C PRO A 40 -5.81 -6.75 1.35
N PRO A 41 -5.99 -7.23 2.59
CA PRO A 41 -4.85 -7.56 3.46
C PRO A 41 -3.85 -8.53 2.84
N LYS A 42 -4.34 -9.52 2.07
CA LYS A 42 -3.50 -10.45 1.30
C LYS A 42 -2.55 -9.73 0.33
N GLU A 43 -3.01 -8.68 -0.35
CA GLU A 43 -2.19 -7.91 -1.29
C GLU A 43 -1.11 -7.11 -0.54
N LYS A 44 -1.44 -6.57 0.64
CA LYS A 44 -0.45 -5.89 1.51
C LYS A 44 0.68 -6.82 1.94
N LEU A 45 0.36 -8.08 2.22
CA LEU A 45 1.32 -9.11 2.60
C LEU A 45 2.11 -9.68 1.43
N LEU A 46 1.54 -9.70 0.22
CA LEU A 46 2.23 -10.13 -1.00
C LEU A 46 3.27 -9.11 -1.46
N HIS A 47 3.03 -7.83 -1.21
CA HIS A 47 3.91 -6.73 -1.61
C HIS A 47 4.31 -5.86 -0.41
N PRO A 48 4.97 -6.46 0.60
CA PRO A 48 5.34 -5.75 1.83
C PRO A 48 6.27 -4.57 1.54
N GLU A 49 7.12 -4.64 0.52
CA GLU A 49 8.00 -3.56 0.08
C GLU A 49 7.26 -2.32 -0.44
N ILE A 50 6.01 -2.47 -0.87
CA ILE A 50 5.15 -1.38 -1.36
C ILE A 50 4.25 -0.88 -0.23
N PHE A 51 3.60 -1.82 0.49
CA PHE A 51 2.52 -1.50 1.41
C PHE A 51 2.97 -1.40 2.88
N LEU A 52 4.03 -2.08 3.26
CA LEU A 52 4.53 -2.15 4.63
C LEU A 52 5.89 -1.44 4.72
N LYS A 53 5.89 -0.15 5.09
CA LYS A 53 7.14 0.52 5.44
C LYS A 53 7.82 -0.27 6.57
N LYS A 54 9.11 -0.61 6.41
CA LYS A 54 9.95 -1.10 7.51
C LYS A 54 9.87 -0.06 8.63
N LYS A 55 9.13 -0.38 9.69
CA LYS A 55 9.32 0.28 10.97
C LYS A 55 10.69 -0.16 11.43
N TYR A 56 11.70 0.67 11.16
CA TYR A 56 12.96 0.53 11.88
C TYR A 56 12.60 0.65 13.35
N ARG A 57 12.73 -0.46 14.10
CA ARG A 57 12.74 -0.38 15.55
C ARG A 57 13.97 0.47 15.87
N SER A 58 13.76 1.74 16.17
CA SER A 58 14.75 2.50 16.89
C SER A 58 14.87 1.83 18.25
N ASN A 59 15.87 0.97 18.42
CA ASN A 59 16.40 0.68 19.75
C ASN A 59 17.02 1.99 20.24
N ALA A 60 16.18 2.90 20.74
CA ALA A 60 16.64 3.93 21.65
C ALA A 60 17.04 3.20 22.93
N VAL A 61 18.28 2.72 22.95
CA VAL A 61 18.95 2.35 24.19
C VAL A 61 19.15 3.68 24.91
N ALA A 62 18.26 3.94 25.87
CA ALA A 62 18.47 4.97 26.87
C ALA A 62 19.75 4.58 27.64
N ALA A 63 20.79 5.37 27.44
CA ALA A 63 22.00 5.39 28.26
C ALA A 63 21.75 6.29 29.48
#